data_AF-A0A1Y4EVP3-F1
#
_entry.id   AF-A0A1Y4EVP3-F1
#
_cell.length_a   1.000
_cell.length_b   1.000
_cell.length_c   1.000
_cell.angle_alpha   90.00
_cell.angle_beta   90.00
_cell.angle_gamma   90.00
#
_symmetry.space_group_name_H-M   'P 1'
#
loop_
_entity.id
_entity.type
_entity.pdbx_description
1 polymer ?
#
loop_
_entity_poly.entity_id
_entity_poly.type
_entity_poly.pdbx_seq_one_letter_code
_entity_poly.pdbx_strand_id
1 'polypeptide(L)' 'MEHSDEMTFAEYFKAKYELYRGLISFVVAMQWLTDHDFAVPTDRDARLMEIEVSRQMCDAWAEIYGIALREWLDGQ' A
#
# COMPACT_ATOMS: atom_id res chain seq x y z
N MET A 1 33.21 8.39 13.53
CA MET A 1 32.08 8.62 12.60
C MET A 1 31.35 7.29 12.56
N GLU A 2 30.42 7.08 13.49
CA GLU A 2 29.80 5.79 13.78
C GLU A 2 28.28 5.95 13.78
N HIS A 3 27.59 5.06 13.05
CA HIS A 3 26.14 4.94 12.81
C HIS A 3 25.44 6.04 11.99
N SER A 4 25.67 6.09 10.67
CA SER A 4 24.92 6.97 9.75
C SER A 4 24.18 6.24 8.60
N ASP A 5 24.30 4.91 8.46
CA ASP A 5 23.81 4.19 7.26
C ASP A 5 22.68 3.17 7.53
N GLU A 6 22.19 3.05 8.76
CA GLU A 6 21.05 2.17 9.07
C GLU A 6 19.71 2.89 8.84
N MET A 7 18.96 2.42 7.84
CA MET A 7 17.59 2.87 7.59
C MET A 7 16.71 2.61 8.81
N THR A 8 16.05 3.68 9.28
CA THR A 8 15.16 3.59 10.44
C THR A 8 13.95 2.71 10.12
N PHE A 9 13.36 2.10 11.14
CA PHE A 9 12.11 1.35 10.96
C PHE A 9 10.99 2.21 10.33
N ALA A 10 10.92 3.51 10.66
CA ALA A 10 9.93 4.41 10.10
C ALA A 10 10.08 4.57 8.58
N GLU A 11 11.32 4.72 8.10
CA GLU A 11 11.63 4.79 6.66
C GLU A 11 11.31 3.47 5.97
N TYR A 12 11.70 2.34 6.58
CA TYR A 12 11.39 1.00 6.07
C TYR A 12 9.89 0.74 5.98
N PHE A 13 9.15 1.02 7.06
CA PHE A 13 7.70 0.84 7.11
C PHE A 13 6.98 1.72 6.10
N LYS A 14 7.43 2.98 5.92
CA LYS A 14 6.88 3.87 4.90
C LYS A 14 7.02 3.26 3.50
N ALA A 15 8.21 2.75 3.15
CA ALA A 15 8.43 2.09 1.86
C ALA A 15 7.52 0.87 1.66
N LYS A 16 7.36 0.03 2.70
CA LYS A 16 6.43 -1.11 2.66
C LYS A 16 4.97 -0.67 2.50
N TYR A 17 4.54 0.31 3.28
CA TYR A 17 3.19 0.86 3.21
C TYR A 17 2.85 1.40 1.81
N GLU A 18 3.77 2.14 1.19
CA GLU A 18 3.61 2.66 -0.18
C GLU A 18 3.54 1.54 -1.22
N LEU A 19 4.37 0.50 -1.08
CA LEU A 19 4.32 -0.69 -1.94
C LEU A 19 2.95 -1.38 -1.88
N TYR A 20 2.47 -1.68 -0.68
CA TYR A 20 1.16 -2.33 -0.50
C TYR A 20 0.01 -1.43 -0.96
N ARG A 21 0.07 -0.13 -0.70
CA ARG A 21 -0.92 0.82 -1.22
C ARG A 21 -0.94 0.82 -2.75
N GLY A 22 0.21 0.76 -3.40
CA GLY A 22 0.33 0.64 -4.86
C GLY A 22 -0.31 -0.64 -5.40
N LEU A 23 -0.01 -1.79 -4.78
CA LEU A 23 -0.59 -3.09 -5.13
C LEU A 23 -2.11 -3.10 -4.97
N ILE A 24 -2.63 -2.63 -3.83
CA ILE A 24 -4.07 -2.55 -3.58
C ILE A 24 -4.73 -1.60 -4.58
N SER A 25 -4.12 -0.45 -4.86
CA SER A 25 -4.61 0.49 -5.87
C SER A 25 -4.73 -0.15 -7.25
N PHE A 26 -3.71 -0.92 -7.65
CA PHE A 26 -3.73 -1.65 -8.91
C PHE A 26 -4.87 -2.68 -8.95
N VAL A 27 -5.02 -3.49 -7.89
CA VAL A 27 -6.07 -4.52 -7.82
C VAL A 27 -7.47 -3.89 -7.90
N VAL A 28 -7.73 -2.83 -7.13
CA VAL A 28 -9.01 -2.11 -7.16
C VAL A 28 -9.28 -1.53 -8.55
N ALA A 29 -8.28 -0.90 -9.18
CA ALA A 29 -8.44 -0.36 -10.52
C ALA A 29 -8.72 -1.45 -11.57
N MET A 30 -8.02 -2.59 -11.50
CA MET A 30 -8.22 -3.71 -12.42
C MET A 30 -9.58 -4.38 -12.24
N GLN A 31 -10.06 -4.53 -11.00
CA GLN A 31 -11.40 -5.02 -10.72
C GLN A 31 -12.44 -4.08 -11.32
N TRP A 32 -12.32 -2.79 -11.04
CA TRP A 32 -13.22 -1.79 -11.60
C TRP A 32 -13.23 -1.82 -13.14
N LEU A 33 -12.06 -1.85 -13.79
CA LEU A 33 -11.96 -1.93 -15.26
C LEU A 33 -12.61 -3.20 -15.81
N THR A 34 -12.41 -4.34 -15.16
CA THR A 34 -13.00 -5.62 -15.59
C THR A 34 -14.52 -5.58 -15.46
N ASP A 35 -15.06 -4.99 -14.39
CA ASP A 35 -16.49 -4.84 -14.17
C ASP A 35 -17.16 -3.83 -15.12
N HIS A 36 -16.37 -2.97 -15.78
CA HIS A 36 -16.84 -1.89 -16.66
C HIS A 36 -16.31 -2.03 -18.10
N ASP A 37 -15.99 -3.24 -18.55
CA ASP A 37 -15.55 -3.54 -19.92
C ASP A 37 -14.38 -2.65 -20.41
N PHE A 38 -13.43 -2.36 -19.51
CA PHE A 38 -12.28 -1.49 -19.75
C PHE A 38 -12.64 -0.06 -20.21
N ALA A 39 -13.83 0.44 -19.85
CA ALA A 39 -14.20 1.83 -20.06
C ALA A 39 -13.26 2.80 -19.31
N VAL A 40 -13.19 4.06 -19.76
CA VAL A 40 -12.43 5.10 -19.07
C VAL A 40 -13.20 5.52 -17.81
N PRO A 41 -12.59 5.47 -16.60
CA PRO A 41 -13.26 5.89 -15.37
C PRO A 41 -13.62 7.37 -15.39
N THR A 42 -14.75 7.72 -14.79
CA THR A 42 -15.07 9.12 -14.48
C THR A 42 -14.33 9.58 -13.22
N ASP A 43 -14.29 10.89 -12.98
CA ASP A 43 -13.78 11.44 -11.72
C ASP A 43 -14.51 10.89 -10.48
N ARG A 44 -15.80 10.55 -10.62
CA ARG A 44 -16.56 9.93 -9.53
C ARG A 44 -16.06 8.52 -9.25
N ASP A 45 -15.80 7.74 -10.30
CA ASP A 45 -15.32 6.37 -10.18
C ASP A 45 -13.92 6.34 -9.59
N ALA A 46 -13.04 7.24 -10.02
CA ALA A 46 -11.71 7.42 -9.44
C ALA A 46 -11.77 7.67 -7.92
N ARG A 47 -12.64 8.58 -7.47
CA ARG A 47 -12.84 8.85 -6.03
C ARG A 47 -13.36 7.64 -5.26
N LEU A 48 -14.26 6.85 -5.86
CA LEU A 48 -14.78 5.64 -5.23
C LEU A 48 -13.69 4.56 -5.11
N MET A 49 -12.85 4.41 -6.13
CA MET A 49 -11.69 3.52 -6.06
C MET A 49 -10.70 3.98 -4.97
N GLU A 50 -10.42 5.27 -4.84
CA GLU A 50 -9.55 5.80 -3.75
C GLU A 50 -10.10 5.52 -2.35
N ILE A 51 -11.43 5.62 -2.17
CA ILE A 51 -12.10 5.27 -0.92
C ILE A 51 -11.94 3.77 -0.64
N GLU A 52 -12.14 2.92 -1.65
CA GLU A 52 -12.01 1.48 -1.52
C GLU A 52 -10.56 1.06 -1.21
N VAL A 53 -9.58 1.65 -1.88
CA VAL A 53 -8.15 1.48 -1.54
C VAL A 53 -7.90 1.86 -0.09
N SER A 54 -8.46 2.98 0.38
CA SER A 54 -8.26 3.44 1.76
C SER A 54 -8.94 2.50 2.76
N ARG A 55 -10.11 1.96 2.44
CA ARG A 55 -10.81 0.94 3.25
C ARG A 55 -9.97 -0.33 3.37
N GLN A 56 -9.48 -0.88 2.26
CA GLN A 56 -8.63 -2.08 2.26
C GLN A 56 -7.29 -1.83 2.98
N MET A 57 -6.71 -0.64 2.86
CA MET A 57 -5.51 -0.26 3.62
C MET A 57 -5.77 -0.22 5.13
N CYS A 58 -6.94 0.22 5.59
CA CYS A 58 -7.31 0.16 7.00
C CYS A 58 -7.38 -1.29 7.51
N ASP A 59 -7.97 -2.18 6.72
CA ASP A 59 -8.09 -3.61 7.06
C ASP A 59 -6.70 -4.27 7.12
N ALA A 60 -5.82 -3.95 6.18
CA ALA A 60 -4.49 -4.55 6.05
C ALA A 60 -3.41 -3.91 6.94
N TRP A 61 -3.67 -2.74 7.55
CA TRP A 61 -2.64 -1.91 8.17
C TRP A 61 -1.81 -2.66 9.23
N ALA A 62 -2.49 -3.34 10.15
CA ALA A 62 -1.84 -4.04 11.26
C ALA A 62 -0.98 -5.22 10.77
N GLU A 63 -1.42 -5.91 9.73
CA GLU A 63 -0.67 -7.01 9.12
C GLU A 63 0.58 -6.48 8.41
N ILE A 64 0.45 -5.41 7.61
CA ILE A 64 1.59 -4.75 6.94
C ILE A 64 2.61 -4.29 7.99
N TYR A 65 2.16 -3.68 9.08
CA TYR A 65 3.03 -3.25 10.18
C TYR A 65 3.76 -4.42 10.83
N GLY A 66 3.03 -5.50 11.18
CA GLY A 66 3.63 -6.68 11.80
C GLY A 66 4.64 -7.39 10.90
N ILE A 67 4.36 -7.48 9.59
CA ILE A 67 5.30 -8.02 8.60
C ILE A 67 6.54 -7.12 8.51
N ALA A 68 6.35 -5.82 8.35
CA ALA A 68 7.46 -4.88 8.23
C ALA A 68 8.36 -4.88 9.47
N LEU A 69 7.78 -4.94 10.67
CA LEU A 69 8.54 -4.96 11.92
C LEU A 69 9.38 -6.23 12.03
N ARG A 70 8.79 -7.40 11.73
CA ARG A 70 9.50 -8.66 11.74
C ARG A 70 10.66 -8.67 10.73
N GLU A 71 10.39 -8.29 9.47
CA GLU A 71 11.43 -8.27 8.43
C GLU A 71 12.54 -7.27 8.74
N TRP A 72 12.22 -6.12 9.34
CA TRP A 72 13.22 -5.14 9.75
C TRP A 72 14.09 -5.68 10.89
N LEU A 73 13.50 -6.28 11.92
CA LEU A 73 14.24 -6.89 13.04
C LEU A 73 15.12 -8.06 12.61
N ASP A 74 14.69 -8.86 11.63
CA ASP A 74 15.46 -9.98 11.09
C ASP A 74 16.66 -9.53 10.22
N GLY A 75 16.63 -8.27 9.72
CA GLY A 75 17.65 -7.67 8.86
C GLY A 75 18.59 -6.69 9.54
N GLN A 76 18.43 -6.46 10.85
CA GLN A 76 19.42 -5.80 11.72
C GLN A 76 20.46 -6.82 12.19
#